data_AF-A0A7X7HMS3-F1
#
_entry.id   AF-A0A7X7HMS3-F1
#
_cell.length_a   1.000
_cell.length_b   1.000
_cell.length_c   1.000
_cell.angle_alpha   90.00
_cell.angle_beta   90.00
_cell.angle_gamma   90.00
#
_symmetry.space_group_name_H-M   'P 1'
#
loop_
_entity.id
_entity.type
_entity.pdbx_description
1 polymer ?
#
loop_
_entity_poly.entity_id
_entity_poly.type
_entity_poly.pdbx_seq_one_letter_code
_entity_poly.pdbx_strand_id
1 'polypeptide(L)'
;MGSSTDAPRPDDPAVIDLVRRFRANPLGPYDPELLAFLLKFRGVPAAGKHVLIRLDGRNAWTLGRMGGRGKPVTVLGGEHEDPAEAEWAVFSARWQDLYGWKPEQVLP
;
A
#
# COMPACT_ATOMS: atom_id res chain seq x y z
N MET A 1 21.16 14.62 -16.04
CA MET A 1 21.40 15.58 -14.95
C MET A 1 20.03 16.03 -14.46
N GLY A 2 19.65 15.67 -13.24
CA GLY A 2 18.33 15.86 -12.67
C GLY A 2 18.22 15.04 -11.40
N SER A 3 19.10 15.32 -10.44
CA SER A 3 18.96 14.79 -9.09
C SER A 3 17.67 15.39 -8.51
N SER A 4 16.70 14.57 -8.14
CA SER A 4 15.65 14.99 -7.22
C SER A 4 15.44 13.95 -6.13
N THR A 5 15.88 14.38 -4.96
CA THR A 5 15.79 13.85 -3.62
C THR A 5 14.33 13.82 -3.11
N ASP A 6 13.46 12.91 -3.57
CA ASP A 6 12.01 12.98 -3.24
C ASP A 6 11.34 11.65 -2.81
N ALA A 7 12.13 10.66 -2.37
CA ALA A 7 11.58 9.49 -1.70
C ALA A 7 11.17 9.86 -0.26
N PRO A 8 9.98 9.45 0.23
CA PRO A 8 9.55 9.74 1.58
C PRO A 8 10.53 9.14 2.59
N ARG A 9 10.96 9.96 3.54
CA ARG A 9 11.87 9.55 4.61
C ARG A 9 11.08 9.25 5.89
N PRO A 10 11.49 8.25 6.69
CA PRO A 10 10.79 7.92 7.94
C PRO A 10 10.78 9.06 8.97
N ASP A 11 11.76 9.95 8.93
CA ASP A 11 11.92 11.08 9.86
C ASP A 11 11.18 12.35 9.40
N ASP A 12 10.54 12.34 8.23
CA ASP A 12 9.82 13.49 7.69
C ASP A 12 8.42 13.63 8.32
N PRO A 13 8.10 14.72 9.06
CA PRO A 13 6.81 14.90 9.71
C PRO A 13 5.59 14.81 8.77
N ALA A 14 5.73 15.25 7.51
CA ALA A 14 4.63 15.17 6.55
C ALA A 14 4.35 13.72 6.13
N VAL A 15 5.41 12.90 6.01
CA VAL A 15 5.30 11.47 5.73
C VAL A 15 4.63 10.74 6.90
N ILE A 16 5.07 11.06 8.13
CA ILE A 16 4.49 10.50 9.35
C ILE A 16 2.99 10.81 9.42
N ASP A 17 2.60 12.06 9.19
CA ASP A 17 1.20 12.48 9.20
C ASP A 17 0.35 11.76 8.13
N LEU A 18 0.85 11.64 6.90
CA LEU A 18 0.16 10.91 5.82
C LEU A 18 -0.05 9.43 6.17
N VAL A 19 0.96 8.77 6.72
CA VAL A 19 0.87 7.37 7.16
C VAL A 19 -0.16 7.22 8.29
N ARG A 20 -0.15 8.14 9.26
CA ARG A 20 -1.12 8.14 10.37
C ARG A 20 -2.55 8.36 9.89
N ARG A 21 -2.78 9.30 8.97
CA ARG A 21 -4.10 9.54 8.38
C ARG A 21 -4.61 8.33 7.62
N PHE A 22 -3.75 7.69 6.81
CA PHE A 22 -4.12 6.46 6.11
C PHE A 22 -4.44 5.33 7.10
N ARG A 23 -3.61 5.13 8.12
CA ARG A 23 -3.83 4.08 9.14
C ARG A 23 -5.14 4.29 9.90
N ALA A 24 -5.51 5.54 10.19
CA ALA A 24 -6.72 5.87 10.91
C ALA A 24 -8.00 5.61 10.09
N ASN A 25 -7.95 5.74 8.76
CA ASN A 25 -9.09 5.48 7.89
C ASN A 25 -8.67 4.90 6.52
N PRO A 26 -8.23 3.63 6.47
CA PRO A 26 -7.66 3.01 5.25
C PRO A 26 -8.69 2.64 4.19
N LEU A 27 -9.98 2.84 4.47
CA LEU A 27 -11.08 2.65 3.52
C LEU A 27 -11.57 3.98 2.90
N GLY A 28 -11.04 5.11 3.36
CA GLY A 28 -11.43 6.43 2.94
C GLY A 28 -12.78 6.90 3.53
N PRO A 29 -13.28 8.08 3.09
CA PRO A 29 -12.75 8.94 2.03
C PRO A 29 -11.39 9.57 2.38
N TYR A 30 -10.62 9.93 1.34
CA TYR A 30 -9.32 10.57 1.49
C TYR A 30 -9.40 12.06 1.14
N ASP A 31 -8.74 12.89 1.93
CA ASP A 31 -8.52 14.29 1.57
C ASP A 31 -7.57 14.42 0.34
N PRO A 32 -7.54 15.58 -0.35
CA PRO A 32 -6.76 15.74 -1.58
C PRO A 32 -5.26 15.47 -1.44
N GLU A 33 -4.67 15.77 -0.28
CA GLU A 33 -3.23 15.58 -0.05
C GLU A 33 -2.90 14.09 0.10
N LEU A 34 -3.68 13.38 0.92
CA LEU A 34 -3.53 11.93 1.06
C LEU A 34 -3.82 11.22 -0.27
N LEU A 35 -4.83 11.67 -1.01
CA LEU A 35 -5.14 11.12 -2.33
C LEU A 35 -3.97 11.33 -3.31
N ALA A 36 -3.39 12.53 -3.38
CA ALA A 36 -2.23 12.81 -4.22
C ALA A 36 -1.03 11.92 -3.87
N PHE A 37 -0.82 11.64 -2.59
CA PHE A 37 0.19 10.69 -2.15
C PHE A 37 -0.11 9.26 -2.61
N LEU A 38 -1.34 8.78 -2.42
CA LEU A 38 -1.76 7.43 -2.82
C LEU A 38 -1.71 7.21 -4.34
N LEU A 39 -1.90 8.27 -5.14
CA LEU A 39 -1.77 8.20 -6.60
C LEU A 39 -0.36 7.83 -7.06
N LYS A 40 0.68 8.07 -6.26
CA LYS A 40 2.06 7.62 -6.57
C LYS A 40 2.14 6.09 -6.73
N PHE A 41 1.40 5.32 -5.92
CA PHE A 41 1.31 3.86 -6.04
C PHE A 41 0.55 3.42 -7.32
N ARG A 42 -0.37 4.25 -7.82
CA ARG A 42 -1.11 3.94 -9.05
C ARG A 42 -0.23 4.06 -10.29
N GLY A 43 0.73 4.98 -10.30
CA GLY A 43 1.67 5.20 -11.40
C GLY A 43 2.67 4.05 -11.68
N VAL A 44 2.80 3.11 -10.75
CA VAL A 44 3.68 1.92 -10.90
C VAL A 44 3.06 0.91 -11.88
N PRO A 45 3.87 0.20 -12.71
CA PRO A 45 3.37 -0.88 -13.57
C PRO A 45 2.50 -1.89 -12.83
N ALA A 46 1.52 -2.46 -13.53
CA ALA A 46 0.66 -3.49 -12.96
C ALA A 46 1.46 -4.77 -12.64
N ALA A 47 2.40 -5.16 -13.50
CA ALA A 47 3.27 -6.30 -13.23
C ALA A 47 4.08 -6.08 -11.95
N GLY A 48 4.03 -7.04 -11.04
CA GLY A 48 4.71 -7.00 -9.75
C GLY A 48 3.98 -6.23 -8.66
N LYS A 49 2.84 -5.58 -8.93
CA LYS A 49 2.12 -4.78 -7.93
C LYS A 49 1.38 -5.67 -6.92
N HIS A 50 1.47 -5.31 -5.64
CA HIS A 50 0.69 -5.94 -4.57
C HIS A 50 -0.80 -5.61 -4.70
N VAL A 51 -1.66 -6.60 -4.46
CA VAL A 51 -3.13 -6.52 -4.53
C VAL A 51 -3.76 -7.33 -3.40
N LEU A 52 -5.04 -7.05 -3.12
CA LEU A 52 -5.86 -7.91 -2.27
C LEU A 52 -6.66 -8.89 -3.13
N ILE A 53 -6.72 -10.13 -2.67
CA ILE A 53 -7.54 -11.20 -3.24
C ILE A 53 -8.57 -11.56 -2.17
N ARG A 54 -9.86 -11.45 -2.49
CA ARG A 54 -10.92 -11.93 -1.61
C ARG A 54 -10.93 -13.47 -1.62
N LEU A 55 -10.92 -14.08 -0.44
CA LEU A 55 -11.02 -15.53 -0.30
C LEU A 55 -12.45 -15.99 -0.57
N ASP A 56 -12.58 -17.03 -1.38
CA ASP A 56 -13.89 -17.53 -1.78
C ASP A 56 -14.70 -18.06 -0.59
N GLY A 57 -15.99 -17.76 -0.55
CA GLY A 57 -16.88 -18.12 0.55
C GLY A 57 -16.56 -17.47 1.91
N ARG A 58 -15.61 -16.52 1.98
CA ARG A 58 -15.20 -15.87 3.23
C ARG A 58 -15.26 -14.35 3.12
N ASN A 59 -15.50 -13.69 4.26
CA ASN A 59 -15.27 -12.26 4.42
C ASN A 59 -13.83 -12.02 4.87
N ALA A 60 -12.90 -12.52 4.06
CA ALA A 60 -11.48 -12.43 4.33
C ALA A 60 -10.71 -12.15 3.04
N TRP A 61 -9.55 -11.51 3.18
CA TRP A 61 -8.66 -11.13 2.10
C TRP A 61 -7.27 -11.67 2.34
N THR A 62 -6.55 -11.93 1.26
CA THR A 62 -5.13 -12.25 1.30
C THR A 62 -4.32 -11.41 0.33
N LEU A 63 -3.03 -11.24 0.61
CA LEU A 63 -2.14 -10.53 -0.28
C LEU A 63 -1.83 -11.38 -1.52
N GLY A 64 -1.79 -10.70 -2.66
CA GLY A 64 -1.33 -11.24 -3.91
C GLY A 64 -0.37 -10.31 -4.63
N ARG A 65 0.28 -10.84 -5.66
CA ARG A 65 1.17 -10.09 -6.56
C ARG A 65 0.74 -10.27 -8.00
N MET A 66 0.45 -9.19 -8.69
CA MET A 66 0.03 -9.23 -10.09
C MET A 66 1.16 -9.72 -10.99
N GLY A 67 0.91 -10.74 -11.82
CA GLY A 67 1.88 -11.20 -12.81
C GLY A 67 2.05 -10.27 -14.02
N GLY A 68 1.12 -9.33 -14.22
CA GLY A 68 1.04 -8.49 -15.42
C GLY A 68 -0.02 -8.97 -16.41
N ARG A 69 -0.10 -8.34 -17.58
CA ARG A 69 -1.17 -8.61 -18.56
C ARG A 69 -1.16 -10.08 -18.99
N GLY A 70 -2.31 -10.75 -18.86
CA GLY A 70 -2.49 -12.16 -19.26
C GLY A 70 -1.80 -13.19 -18.37
N LYS A 71 -1.18 -12.76 -17.26
CA LYS A 71 -0.50 -13.66 -16.31
C LYS A 71 -1.32 -13.79 -15.02
N PRO A 72 -1.31 -14.96 -14.36
CA PRO A 72 -2.04 -15.15 -13.11
C PRO A 72 -1.49 -14.25 -12.00
N VAL A 73 -2.31 -14.02 -10.98
CA VAL A 73 -1.90 -13.41 -9.72
C VAL A 73 -1.26 -14.48 -8.84
N THR A 74 -0.10 -14.19 -8.27
CA THR A 74 0.53 -15.06 -7.26
C THR A 74 -0.08 -14.76 -5.90
N VAL A 75 -0.58 -15.77 -5.19
CA VAL A 75 -1.02 -15.63 -3.79
C VAL A 75 0.21 -15.61 -2.89
N LEU A 76 0.33 -14.61 -2.03
CA LEU A 76 1.45 -14.45 -1.09
C LEU A 76 1.12 -14.95 0.32
N GLY A 77 -0.17 -15.01 0.67
CA GLY A 77 -0.63 -15.40 2.02
C GLY A 77 -0.84 -14.20 2.94
N GLY A 78 -1.14 -14.50 4.21
CA GLY A 78 -1.66 -13.54 5.19
C GLY A 78 -3.17 -13.38 4.99
N GLU A 79 -3.97 -13.90 5.92
CA GLU A 79 -5.43 -13.79 5.90
C GLU A 79 -5.86 -12.65 6.82
N HIS A 80 -6.69 -11.74 6.31
CA HIS A 80 -7.20 -10.58 7.01
C HIS A 80 -8.73 -10.61 6.94
N GLU A 81 -9.41 -10.69 8.08
CA GLU A 81 -10.88 -10.66 8.16
C GLU A 81 -11.43 -9.22 8.28
N ASP A 82 -10.59 -8.29 8.70
CA ASP A 82 -10.91 -6.86 8.72
C ASP A 82 -10.48 -6.21 7.39
N PRO A 83 -11.40 -5.60 6.61
CA PRO A 83 -11.05 -4.86 5.41
C PRO A 83 -10.02 -3.76 5.65
N ALA A 84 -10.05 -3.09 6.80
CA ALA A 84 -9.12 -2.03 7.15
C ALA A 84 -7.70 -2.56 7.33
N GLU A 85 -7.55 -3.71 7.99
CA GLU A 85 -6.26 -4.39 8.13
C GLU A 85 -5.76 -4.95 6.80
N ALA A 86 -6.66 -5.42 5.94
CA ALA A 86 -6.30 -5.84 4.59
C ALA A 86 -5.76 -4.67 3.75
N GLU A 87 -6.44 -3.52 3.75
CA GLU A 87 -5.98 -2.31 3.06
C GLU A 87 -4.66 -1.78 3.63
N TRP A 88 -4.49 -1.83 4.95
CA TRP A 88 -3.20 -1.53 5.57
C TRP A 88 -2.09 -2.47 5.08
N ALA A 89 -2.33 -3.78 5.03
CA ALA A 89 -1.35 -4.76 4.59
C ALA A 89 -0.90 -4.52 3.14
N VAL A 90 -1.83 -4.25 2.21
CA VAL A 90 -1.47 -3.98 0.81
C VAL A 90 -0.79 -2.62 0.65
N PHE A 91 -1.18 -1.62 1.44
CA PHE A 91 -0.51 -0.33 1.48
C PHE A 91 0.94 -0.48 1.96
N SER A 92 1.18 -1.16 3.07
CA SER A 92 2.53 -1.41 3.61
C SER A 92 3.41 -2.18 2.64
N ALA A 93 2.85 -3.19 1.96
CA ALA A 93 3.58 -3.94 0.95
C ALA A 93 3.95 -3.07 -0.27
N ARG A 94 3.03 -2.23 -0.75
CA ARG A 94 3.29 -1.27 -1.84
C ARG A 94 4.30 -0.19 -1.42
N TRP A 95 4.23 0.27 -0.19
CA TRP A 95 5.18 1.22 0.39
C TRP A 95 6.59 0.63 0.44
N GLN A 96 6.72 -0.58 0.97
CA GLN A 96 8.00 -1.27 1.06
C GLN A 96 8.61 -1.53 -0.32
N ASP A 97 7.82 -1.97 -1.29
CA ASP A 97 8.28 -2.16 -2.67
C ASP A 97 8.78 -0.84 -3.30
N LEU A 98 8.11 0.28 -3.04
CA LEU A 98 8.39 1.55 -3.70
C LEU A 98 9.51 2.34 -3.02
N TYR A 99 9.61 2.26 -1.70
CA TYR A 99 10.49 3.12 -0.89
C TYR A 99 11.54 2.37 -0.07
N GLY A 100 11.46 1.03 0.02
CA GLY A 100 12.47 0.18 0.65
C GLY A 100 12.39 0.08 2.18
N TRP A 101 11.37 0.66 2.80
CA TRP A 101 11.13 0.62 4.25
C TRP A 101 9.65 0.42 4.56
N LYS A 102 9.28 0.19 5.83
CA LYS A 102 7.91 -0.17 6.22
C LYS A 102 7.21 0.99 6.94
N PRO A 103 5.99 1.40 6.53
CA PRO A 103 5.30 2.54 7.14
C PRO A 103 4.96 2.31 8.63
N GLU A 104 4.95 1.06 9.10
CA GLU A 104 4.87 0.73 10.53
C GLU A 104 5.98 1.37 11.37
N GLN A 105 7.15 1.66 10.77
CA GLN A 105 8.29 2.26 11.47
C GLN A 105 8.03 3.69 11.95
N VAL A 106 7.01 4.37 11.41
CA VAL A 106 6.65 5.74 11.79
C VAL A 106 5.37 5.83 12.62
N LEU A 107 4.77 4.68 12.93
CA LEU A 107 3.65 4.60 13.85
C LEU A 107 4.19 4.45 15.30
N PRO A 108 3.47 4.96 16.31
CA PRO A 108 3.86 4.87 17.71
C PRO A 108 3.85 3.43 18.23
#